data_AF-A0A2A7WPC7-F1
#
_entry.id   AF-A0A2A7WPC7-F1
#
_cell.length_a   1.000
_cell.length_b   1.000
_cell.length_c   1.000
_cell.angle_alpha   90.00
_cell.angle_beta   90.00
_cell.angle_gamma   90.00
#
_symmetry.space_group_name_H-M   'P 1'
#
loop_
_entity.id
_entity.type
_entity.pdbx_description
1 polymer ?
#
loop_
_entity_poly.entity_id
_entity_poly.type
_entity_poly.pdbx_seq_one_letter_code
_entity_poly.pdbx_strand_id
1 'polypeptide(L)'
;MWSCNRLEDVERLLEKFQQNIQVWAASKHPYQQEMYLRFRYAYAKYLIVSKQFSEGLHEVLDVAYAANKIGISDRFKQCLLIYWEYRAYATVEHEKMYKKMFHTENMSKLP
;
A
#
# COMPACT_ATOMS: atom_id res chain seq x y z
N MET A 1 23.91 -15.44 -6.97
CA MET A 1 22.83 -16.43 -6.83
C MET A 1 22.43 -16.53 -5.35
N TRP A 2 21.69 -15.54 -4.81
CA TRP A 2 21.35 -15.43 -3.37
C TRP A 2 19.94 -14.83 -3.13
N SER A 3 19.09 -14.83 -4.15
CA SER A 3 17.80 -14.13 -4.15
C SER A 3 16.58 -15.05 -4.00
N CYS A 4 16.68 -16.37 -4.24
CA CYS A 4 15.54 -17.28 -4.16
C CYS A 4 15.08 -17.58 -2.72
N ASN A 5 16.00 -17.87 -1.78
CA ASN A 5 15.60 -18.26 -0.41
C ASN A 5 14.80 -17.18 0.33
N ARG A 6 15.03 -15.89 0.04
CA ARG A 6 14.34 -14.79 0.73
C ARG A 6 12.89 -14.61 0.32
N LEU A 7 12.47 -15.06 -0.87
CA LEU A 7 11.08 -14.96 -1.31
C LEU A 7 10.23 -16.06 -0.66
N GLU A 8 10.74 -17.28 -0.60
CA GLU A 8 10.11 -18.42 0.10
C GLU A 8 9.93 -18.14 1.60
N ASP A 9 10.89 -17.44 2.21
CA ASP A 9 10.78 -17.00 3.60
C ASP A 9 9.63 -15.98 3.82
N VAL A 10 9.33 -15.14 2.83
CA VAL A 10 8.24 -14.16 2.90
C VAL A 10 6.89 -14.86 2.87
N GLU A 11 6.69 -15.85 1.99
CA GLU A 11 5.44 -16.60 1.89
C GLU A 11 5.10 -17.31 3.20
N ARG A 12 6.08 -17.99 3.80
CA ARG A 12 5.91 -18.63 5.12
C ARG A 12 5.61 -17.63 6.24
N LEU A 13 6.21 -16.44 6.19
CA LEU A 13 5.91 -15.36 7.14
C LEU A 13 4.47 -14.85 6.97
N LEU A 14 4.00 -14.69 5.72
CA LEU A 14 2.63 -14.27 5.44
C LEU A 14 1.61 -15.26 5.99
N GLU A 15 1.82 -16.56 5.77
CA GLU A 15 0.97 -17.62 6.33
C GLU A 15 0.97 -17.61 7.86
N LYS A 16 2.16 -17.53 8.46
CA LYS A 16 2.31 -17.53 9.93
C LYS A 16 1.57 -16.38 10.61
N PHE A 17 1.57 -15.20 9.99
CA PHE A 17 0.95 -14.00 10.58
C PHE A 17 -0.44 -13.68 10.05
N GLN A 18 -1.01 -14.55 9.20
CA GLN A 18 -2.31 -14.32 8.56
C GLN A 18 -3.41 -13.98 9.57
N GLN A 19 -3.50 -14.71 10.69
CA GLN A 19 -4.50 -14.45 11.72
C GLN A 19 -4.36 -13.05 12.33
N ASN A 20 -3.13 -12.62 12.65
CA ASN A 20 -2.87 -11.29 13.20
C ASN A 20 -3.21 -10.19 12.19
N ILE A 21 -2.89 -10.41 10.91
CA ILE A 21 -3.21 -9.49 9.82
C ILE A 21 -4.73 -9.32 9.70
N GLN A 22 -5.51 -10.41 9.76
CA GLN A 22 -6.97 -10.36 9.72
C GLN A 22 -7.56 -9.61 10.92
N VAL A 23 -7.01 -9.84 12.13
CA VAL A 23 -7.41 -9.10 13.33
C VAL A 23 -7.14 -7.60 13.17
N TRP A 24 -5.97 -7.21 12.63
CA TRP A 24 -5.66 -5.80 12.41
C TRP A 24 -6.51 -5.17 11.31
N ALA A 25 -6.81 -5.90 10.24
CA ALA A 25 -7.66 -5.44 9.15
C ALA A 25 -9.09 -5.11 9.62
N ALA A 26 -9.63 -5.89 10.56
CA ALA A 26 -10.96 -5.67 11.13
C ALA A 26 -11.00 -4.60 12.25
N SER A 27 -9.84 -4.11 12.68
CA SER A 27 -9.76 -3.25 13.87
C SER A 27 -10.01 -1.77 13.57
N LYS A 28 -10.66 -1.11 14.54
CA LYS A 28 -10.77 0.36 14.61
C LYS A 28 -9.72 1.01 15.51
N HIS A 29 -8.87 0.21 16.17
CA HIS A 29 -7.85 0.72 17.07
C HIS A 29 -6.72 1.38 16.27
N PRO A 30 -6.37 2.66 16.51
CA PRO A 30 -5.41 3.41 15.68
C PRO A 30 -4.07 2.70 15.48
N TYR A 31 -3.50 2.15 16.56
CA TYR A 31 -2.24 1.39 16.47
C TYR A 31 -2.35 0.16 15.57
N GLN A 32 -3.47 -0.57 15.61
CA GLN A 32 -3.64 -1.77 14.79
C GLN A 32 -3.85 -1.41 13.32
N GLN A 33 -4.55 -0.30 13.03
CA GLN A 33 -4.67 0.24 11.67
C GLN A 33 -3.30 0.67 11.12
N GLU A 34 -2.47 1.32 11.94
CA GLU A 34 -1.11 1.67 11.53
C GLU A 34 -0.27 0.42 11.24
N MET A 35 -0.32 -0.60 12.11
CA MET A 35 0.40 -1.86 11.89
C MET A 35 -0.07 -2.57 10.62
N TYR A 36 -1.39 -2.57 10.36
CA TYR A 36 -1.94 -3.12 9.13
C TYR A 36 -1.44 -2.36 7.88
N LEU A 37 -1.40 -1.03 7.91
CA LEU A 37 -0.86 -0.25 6.80
C LEU A 37 0.64 -0.45 6.58
N ARG A 38 1.42 -0.59 7.66
CA ARG A 38 2.85 -0.93 7.57
C ARG A 38 3.04 -2.29 6.89
N PHE A 39 2.22 -3.27 7.26
CA PHE A 39 2.21 -4.58 6.63
C PHE A 39 1.87 -4.48 5.13
N ARG A 40 0.74 -3.87 4.78
CA ARG A 40 0.29 -3.72 3.39
C ARG A 40 1.32 -2.99 2.52
N TYR A 41 1.95 -1.95 3.06
CA TYR A 41 3.04 -1.25 2.38
C TYR A 41 4.23 -2.16 2.07
N ALA A 42 4.67 -2.96 3.04
CA ALA A 42 5.77 -3.91 2.84
C ALA A 42 5.39 -4.99 1.81
N TYR A 43 4.14 -5.47 1.86
CA TYR A 43 3.60 -6.43 0.91
C TYR A 43 3.55 -5.87 -0.52
N ALA A 44 3.12 -4.61 -0.69
CA ALA A 44 3.11 -3.94 -1.98
C ALA A 44 4.52 -3.85 -2.59
N LYS A 45 5.52 -3.51 -1.77
CA LYS A 45 6.94 -3.53 -2.20
C LYS A 45 7.40 -4.92 -2.62
N TYR A 46 7.01 -5.95 -1.86
CA TYR A 46 7.32 -7.33 -2.19
C TYR A 46 6.75 -7.71 -3.57
N LEU A 47 5.48 -7.40 -3.84
CA LEU A 47 4.86 -7.65 -5.15
C LEU A 47 5.63 -6.98 -6.29
N ILE A 48 6.02 -5.72 -6.11
CA ILE A 48 6.80 -4.96 -7.10
C ILE A 48 8.17 -5.60 -7.36
N VAL A 49 8.91 -5.97 -6.30
CA VAL A 49 10.21 -6.65 -6.43
C VAL A 49 10.06 -8.02 -7.10
N SER A 50 8.95 -8.70 -6.85
CA SER A 50 8.56 -9.96 -7.49
C SER A 50 7.98 -9.77 -8.90
N LYS A 51 8.07 -8.56 -9.48
CA LYS A 51 7.58 -8.18 -10.82
C LYS A 51 6.06 -8.32 -11.02
N GLN A 52 5.30 -8.45 -9.95
CA GLN A 52 3.84 -8.37 -9.95
C GLN A 52 3.43 -6.90 -9.88
N PHE A 53 3.75 -6.15 -10.95
CA PHE A 53 3.64 -4.69 -10.94
C PHE A 53 2.21 -4.20 -10.83
N SER A 54 1.24 -4.90 -11.44
CA SER A 54 -0.14 -4.44 -11.42
C SER A 54 -0.72 -4.52 -10.01
N GLU A 55 -0.58 -5.67 -9.39
CA GLU A 55 -1.01 -5.95 -8.01
C GLU A 55 -0.26 -5.07 -7.02
N GLY A 56 1.05 -4.92 -7.21
CA GLY A 56 1.88 -4.07 -6.37
C GLY A 56 1.49 -2.60 -6.45
N LEU A 57 1.26 -2.05 -7.65
CA LEU A 57 0.81 -0.67 -7.83
C LEU A 57 -0.59 -0.44 -7.28
N HIS A 58 -1.51 -1.39 -7.48
CA HIS A 58 -2.86 -1.33 -6.90
C HIS A 58 -2.78 -1.24 -5.37
N GLU A 59 -2.01 -2.14 -4.74
CA GLU A 59 -1.84 -2.17 -3.29
C GLU A 59 -1.15 -0.90 -2.76
N VAL A 60 -0.10 -0.40 -3.42
CA VAL A 60 0.57 0.86 -3.05
C VAL A 60 -0.41 2.03 -3.06
N LEU A 61 -1.24 2.14 -4.10
CA LEU A 61 -2.21 3.23 -4.23
C LEU A 61 -3.35 3.11 -3.20
N ASP A 62 -3.82 1.91 -2.90
CA ASP A 62 -4.84 1.74 -1.85
C ASP A 62 -4.28 2.05 -0.46
N VAL A 63 -3.03 1.65 -0.17
CA VAL A 63 -2.33 2.07 1.06
C VAL A 63 -2.15 3.58 1.12
N ALA A 64 -1.84 4.24 0.00
CA ALA A 64 -1.74 5.70 -0.06
C ALA A 64 -3.06 6.36 0.33
N TYR A 65 -4.16 5.89 -0.27
CA TYR A 65 -5.50 6.41 0.01
C TYR A 65 -5.89 6.23 1.48
N ALA A 66 -5.65 5.05 2.04
CA ALA A 66 -5.94 4.76 3.44
C ALA A 66 -5.07 5.60 4.39
N ALA A 67 -3.76 5.73 4.12
CA ALA A 67 -2.84 6.55 4.90
C ALA A 67 -3.25 8.03 4.90
N ASN A 68 -3.67 8.56 3.75
CA ASN A 68 -4.19 9.93 3.64
C ASN A 68 -5.44 10.12 4.50
N LYS A 69 -6.39 9.17 4.47
CA LYS A 69 -7.63 9.22 5.25
C LYS A 69 -7.40 9.27 6.76
N ILE A 70 -6.41 8.54 7.27
CA ILE A 70 -6.12 8.48 8.71
C ILE A 70 -4.98 9.41 9.15
N GLY A 71 -4.49 10.28 8.25
CA GLY A 71 -3.51 11.32 8.58
C GLY A 71 -2.06 10.86 8.69
N ILE A 72 -1.68 9.68 8.18
CA ILE A 72 -0.29 9.20 8.18
C ILE A 72 0.43 9.73 6.92
N SER A 73 0.82 11.00 6.97
CA SER A 73 1.40 11.74 5.84
C SER A 73 2.66 11.12 5.25
N ASP A 74 3.52 10.55 6.09
CA ASP A 74 4.80 9.98 5.64
C ASP A 74 4.58 8.71 4.83
N ARG A 75 3.63 7.87 5.24
CA ARG A 75 3.26 6.66 4.49
C ARG A 75 2.64 7.03 3.15
N PHE A 76 1.76 8.03 3.14
CA PHE A 76 1.17 8.56 1.91
C PHE A 76 2.25 8.99 0.91
N LYS A 77 3.20 9.84 1.33
CA LYS A 77 4.32 10.30 0.49
C LYS A 77 5.18 9.13 -0.02
N GLN A 78 5.50 8.17 0.85
CA GLN A 78 6.27 6.98 0.46
C GLN A 78 5.58 6.15 -0.63
N CYS A 79 4.26 5.96 -0.53
CA CYS A 79 3.50 5.27 -1.57
C CYS A 79 3.52 6.04 -2.90
N LEU A 80 3.38 7.37 -2.88
CA LEU A 80 3.42 8.18 -4.10
C LEU A 80 4.78 8.10 -4.80
N LEU A 81 5.87 8.06 -4.03
CA LEU A 81 7.21 7.89 -4.59
C LEU A 81 7.35 6.55 -5.34
N ILE A 82 6.88 5.46 -4.73
CA ILE A 82 6.89 4.14 -5.38
C ILE A 82 6.03 4.14 -6.65
N TYR A 83 4.81 4.70 -6.58
CA TYR A 83 3.96 4.81 -7.76
C TYR A 83 4.68 5.56 -8.89
N TRP A 84 5.36 6.64 -8.58
CA TRP A 84 6.07 7.44 -9.58
C TRP A 84 7.26 6.71 -10.20
N GLU A 85 8.04 5.99 -9.39
CA GLU A 85 9.16 5.16 -9.83
C GLU A 85 8.71 4.07 -10.82
N TYR A 86 7.57 3.45 -10.55
CA TYR A 86 7.03 2.35 -11.34
C TYR A 86 5.90 2.76 -12.29
N ARG A 87 5.70 4.06 -12.53
CA ARG A 87 4.57 4.59 -13.31
C ARG A 87 4.49 4.05 -14.74
N ALA A 88 5.62 3.63 -15.31
CA ALA A 88 5.67 3.05 -16.65
C ALA A 88 4.89 1.72 -16.76
N TYR A 89 4.65 1.05 -15.63
CA TYR A 89 3.85 -0.17 -15.53
C TYR A 89 2.42 0.10 -15.05
N ALA A 90 2.03 1.37 -14.88
CA ALA A 90 0.70 1.73 -14.43
C ALA A 90 -0.34 1.49 -15.52
N THR A 91 -1.51 1.00 -15.10
CA THR A 91 -2.68 0.87 -15.96
C THR A 91 -3.53 2.14 -15.87
N VAL A 92 -4.50 2.26 -16.77
CA VAL A 92 -5.51 3.33 -16.72
C VAL A 92 -6.26 3.33 -15.38
N GLU A 93 -6.43 2.17 -14.74
CA GLU A 93 -7.05 2.07 -13.42
C GLU A 93 -6.15 2.68 -12.33
N HIS A 94 -4.86 2.38 -12.33
CA HIS A 94 -3.90 3.00 -11.41
C HIS A 94 -3.87 4.53 -11.54
N GLU A 95 -3.90 5.04 -12.77
CA GLU A 95 -3.99 6.49 -12.98
C GLU A 95 -5.27 7.11 -12.41
N LYS A 96 -6.41 6.42 -12.55
CA LYS A 96 -7.68 6.87 -11.97
C LYS A 96 -7.61 6.89 -10.45
N MET A 97 -7.06 5.85 -9.83
CA MET A 97 -6.85 5.78 -8.39
C MET A 97 -5.96 6.93 -7.91
N TYR A 98 -4.82 7.15 -8.56
CA TYR A 98 -3.89 8.25 -8.25
C TYR A 98 -4.60 9.62 -8.32
N LYS A 99 -5.29 9.92 -9.43
CA LYS A 99 -5.99 11.20 -9.62
C LYS A 99 -7.08 11.42 -8.56
N LYS A 100 -7.82 10.37 -8.18
CA LYS A 100 -8.90 10.45 -7.18
C LYS A 100 -8.41 10.99 -5.83
N MET A 101 -7.15 10.74 -5.46
CA MET A 101 -6.56 11.20 -4.20
C MET A 101 -6.40 12.72 -4.14
N PHE A 102 -6.26 13.39 -5.28
CA PHE A 102 -6.06 14.85 -5.36
C PHE A 102 -7.33 15.61 -5.75
N HIS A 103 -8.35 14.92 -6.28
CA HIS A 103 -9.65 15.53 -6.56
C HIS A 103 -10.55 15.69 -5.32
N THR A 104 -10.12 15.20 -4.15
CA THR A 104 -10.90 15.31 -2.90
C THR A 104 -10.68 16.62 -2.13
N GLU A 105 -9.82 17.53 -2.60
CA GLU A 105 -9.52 18.82 -1.94
C GLU A 105 -10.55 19.95 -2.22
N ASN A 106 -11.62 19.71 -2.99
CA ASN A 106 -12.64 20.73 -3.29
C ASN A 106 -13.83 20.81 -2.30
N MET A 107 -13.77 20.15 -1.13
CA MET A 107 -14.90 20.15 -0.16
C MET A 107 -14.55 20.65 1.25
N SER A 108 -13.41 21.33 1.46
CA SER A 108 -13.05 21.94 2.76
C SER A 108 -12.77 23.44 2.73
N LYS A 109 -13.14 24.14 1.65
CA LYS A 109 -13.15 25.61 1.62
C LYS A 109 -14.38 26.15 0.87
N LEU A 110 -15.50 26.22 1.56
CA LEU A 110 -16.57 27.17 1.25
C LEU A 110 -16.80 28.00 2.53
N PRO A 111 -16.72 29.34 2.47
CA PRO A 111 -17.05 30.22 3.58
C PRO A 111 -18.54 30.14 3.95
#